data_AF-A0A537IPA3-F1
#
_entry.id   AF-A0A537IPA3-F1
#
_cell.length_a   1.000
_cell.length_b   1.000
_cell.length_c   1.000
_cell.angle_alpha   90.00
_cell.angle_beta   90.00
_cell.angle_gamma   90.00
#
_symmetry.space_group_name_H-M   'P 1'
#
loop_
_entity.id
_entity.type
_entity.pdbx_description
1 polymer ?
#
loop_
_entity_poly.entity_id
_entity_poly.type
_entity_poly.pdbx_seq_one_letter_code
_entity_poly.pdbx_strand_id
1 'polypeptide(L)'
;WTRPLQSIVDNFGIPSYSETNPTPFMILTFPLIYGLMFGDIGEGLLFLAFGFFLLYVKRRKIKVFEIGQIFVNGAELVIMLGIGATIFGFVFGDFFGFDPPIPGYHAIFSPTAGAFDKIPNTTNLILYMEFVLFFGVAHYLSGLGISAYNKIRNHEYRHAFLGPISWIWFYSMFIYAAVLVVTSGFKFSVLLANPLVPV
;
A
#
# COMPACT_ATOMS: atom_id res chain seq x y z
N TRP A 1 20.32 -4.51 -1.05
CA TRP A 1 18.89 -4.43 -1.40
C TRP A 1 18.01 -4.20 -0.19
N THR A 2 17.98 -5.06 0.84
CA THR A 2 17.04 -4.91 1.98
C THR A 2 17.50 -3.97 3.09
N ARG A 3 18.81 -3.75 3.25
CA ARG A 3 19.39 -2.95 4.35
C ARG A 3 18.80 -1.55 4.53
N PRO A 4 18.55 -0.76 3.47
CA PRO A 4 18.03 0.58 3.69
C PRO A 4 16.58 0.55 4.17
N LEU A 5 15.74 -0.38 3.69
CA LEU A 5 14.39 -0.57 4.22
C LEU A 5 14.44 -1.03 5.68
N GLN A 6 15.32 -1.99 5.98
CA GLN A 6 15.51 -2.49 7.33
C GLN A 6 15.90 -1.36 8.29
N SER A 7 16.80 -0.46 7.89
CA SER A 7 17.17 0.70 8.72
C SER A 7 15.98 1.62 9.00
N ILE A 8 15.03 1.76 8.08
CA ILE A 8 13.79 2.53 8.32
C ILE A 8 12.90 1.77 9.30
N VAL A 9 12.72 0.46 9.12
CA VAL A 9 11.92 -0.38 10.01
C VAL A 9 12.49 -0.37 11.44
N ASP A 10 13.81 -0.51 11.57
CA ASP A 10 14.51 -0.54 12.86
C ASP A 10 14.37 0.79 13.62
N ASN A 11 14.19 1.92 12.93
CA ASN A 11 13.92 3.22 13.57
C ASN A 11 12.54 3.28 14.26
N PHE A 12 11.57 2.47 13.83
CA PHE A 12 10.26 2.36 14.49
C PHE A 12 10.28 1.40 15.69
N GLY A 13 11.25 0.48 15.73
CA GLY A 13 11.42 -0.46 16.82
C GLY A 13 12.20 -1.69 16.36
N ILE A 14 13.15 -2.11 17.19
CA ILE A 14 13.93 -3.32 16.92
C ILE A 14 13.10 -4.52 17.38
N PRO A 15 12.79 -5.50 16.50
CA PRO A 15 12.01 -6.66 16.88
C PRO A 15 12.74 -7.52 17.91
N SER A 16 11.96 -8.13 18.81
CA SER A 16 12.50 -9.07 19.79
C SER A 16 13.00 -10.35 19.11
N TYR A 17 13.91 -11.09 19.75
CA TYR A 17 14.52 -12.30 19.17
C TYR A 17 13.50 -13.37 18.75
N SER A 18 12.37 -13.44 19.44
CA SER A 18 11.28 -14.39 19.16
C SER A 18 10.25 -13.88 18.13
N GLU A 19 10.33 -12.61 17.72
CA GLU A 19 9.38 -11.99 16.81
C GLU A 19 9.82 -12.12 15.35
N THR A 20 8.84 -12.26 14.46
CA THR A 20 9.11 -12.25 13.02
C THR A 20 9.49 -10.85 12.57
N ASN A 21 10.62 -10.73 11.85
CA ASN A 21 11.04 -9.47 11.26
C ASN A 21 9.99 -8.99 10.23
N PRO A 22 9.40 -7.79 10.35
CA PRO A 22 8.40 -7.27 9.42
C PRO A 22 9.02 -6.78 8.09
N THR A 23 10.34 -6.64 8.00
CA THR A 23 11.04 -6.11 6.81
C THR A 23 10.66 -6.84 5.51
N PRO A 24 10.61 -8.18 5.41
CA PRO A 24 10.24 -8.87 4.17
C PRO A 24 8.84 -8.53 3.69
N PHE A 25 7.90 -8.38 4.62
CA PHE A 25 6.54 -7.94 4.30
C PHE A 25 6.54 -6.50 3.77
N MET A 26 7.27 -5.61 4.45
CA MET A 26 7.41 -4.21 4.03
C MET A 26 8.09 -4.05 2.66
N ILE A 27 9.04 -4.92 2.27
CA ILE A 27 9.70 -4.85 0.95
C ILE A 27 8.68 -4.93 -0.18
N LEU A 28 7.62 -5.72 0.00
CA LEU A 28 6.59 -5.89 -1.01
C LEU A 28 5.52 -4.79 -0.92
N THR A 29 5.02 -4.52 0.28
CA THR A 29 3.87 -3.62 0.44
C THR A 29 4.25 -2.16 0.31
N PHE A 30 5.46 -1.78 0.70
CA PHE A 30 5.91 -0.39 0.66
C PHE A 30 5.94 0.22 -0.77
N PRO A 31 6.60 -0.39 -1.77
CA PRO A 31 6.56 0.13 -3.14
C PRO A 31 5.16 0.02 -3.77
N LEU A 32 4.35 -0.95 -3.36
CA LEU A 32 2.97 -1.11 -3.84
C LEU A 32 2.09 0.04 -3.36
N ILE A 33 2.09 0.34 -2.07
CA ILE A 33 1.35 1.47 -1.49
C ILE A 33 1.83 2.78 -2.11
N TYR A 34 3.15 2.95 -2.25
CA TYR A 34 3.70 4.15 -2.88
C TYR A 34 3.22 4.32 -4.32
N GLY A 35 3.23 3.25 -5.11
CA GLY A 35 2.74 3.29 -6.49
C GLY A 35 1.24 3.57 -6.59
N LEU A 36 0.42 3.09 -5.65
CA LEU A 36 -0.99 3.49 -5.59
C LEU A 36 -1.16 4.98 -5.26
N MET A 37 -0.28 5.57 -4.46
CA MET A 37 -0.37 6.99 -4.09
C MET A 37 0.17 7.93 -5.17
N PHE A 38 1.28 7.56 -5.81
CA PHE A 38 2.05 8.38 -6.76
C PHE A 38 2.28 7.65 -8.08
N GLY A 39 1.25 7.01 -8.60
CA GLY A 39 1.31 6.23 -9.83
C GLY A 39 1.37 7.13 -11.07
N ASP A 40 2.56 7.56 -11.46
CA ASP A 40 2.80 8.32 -12.69
C ASP A 40 4.04 7.76 -13.39
N ILE A 41 3.96 7.56 -14.72
CA ILE A 41 5.05 7.01 -15.52
C ILE A 41 6.24 7.98 -15.51
N GLY A 42 5.99 9.27 -15.67
CA GLY A 42 7.00 10.33 -15.74
C GLY A 42 7.74 10.48 -14.42
N GLU A 43 7.01 10.63 -13.32
CA GLU A 43 7.61 10.74 -11.99
C GLU A 43 8.34 9.44 -11.59
N GLY A 44 7.76 8.27 -11.88
CA GLY A 44 8.40 6.98 -11.63
C GLY A 44 9.73 6.83 -12.37
N LEU A 45 9.80 7.25 -13.64
CA LEU A 45 11.04 7.26 -14.41
C LEU A 45 12.07 8.26 -13.85
N LEU A 46 11.64 9.41 -13.35
CA LEU A 46 12.53 10.36 -12.65
C LEU A 46 13.11 9.73 -11.38
N PHE A 47 12.29 9.07 -10.56
CA PHE A 47 12.75 8.37 -9.37
C PHE A 47 13.72 7.23 -9.72
N LEU A 48 13.47 6.50 -10.80
CA LEU A 48 14.39 5.48 -11.30
C LEU A 48 15.73 6.08 -11.73
N ALA A 49 15.71 7.13 -12.56
CA ALA A 49 16.92 7.82 -13.02
C ALA A 49 17.72 8.38 -11.85
N PHE A 50 17.04 9.03 -10.89
CA PHE A 50 17.66 9.55 -9.68
C PHE A 50 18.23 8.44 -8.79
N GLY A 51 17.50 7.35 -8.62
CA GLY A 51 17.95 6.17 -7.89
C GLY A 51 19.19 5.52 -8.49
N PHE A 52 19.24 5.37 -9.82
CA PHE A 52 20.44 4.87 -10.52
C PHE A 52 21.62 5.83 -10.41
N PHE A 53 21.38 7.14 -10.49
CA PHE A 53 22.40 8.15 -10.24
C PHE A 53 22.98 8.04 -8.82
N LEU A 54 22.13 7.90 -7.80
CA LEU A 54 22.55 7.70 -6.42
C LEU A 54 23.34 6.39 -6.24
N LEU A 55 22.94 5.30 -6.90
CA LEU A 55 23.71 4.06 -6.91
C LEU A 55 25.09 4.22 -7.55
N TYR A 56 25.19 5.00 -8.63
CA TYR A 56 26.47 5.31 -9.26
C TYR A 56 27.38 6.09 -8.30
N VAL A 57 26.85 7.12 -7.63
CA VAL A 57 27.56 7.90 -6.59
C VAL A 57 28.01 7.00 -5.44
N LYS A 58 27.13 6.10 -4.96
CA LYS A 58 27.41 5.10 -3.92
C LYS A 58 28.59 4.21 -4.30
N ARG A 59 28.60 3.69 -5.52
CA ARG A 59 29.67 2.81 -6.03
C ARG A 59 31.00 3.53 -6.19
N ARG A 60 30.99 4.80 -6.60
CA ARG A 60 32.18 5.63 -6.76
C ARG A 60 32.72 6.20 -5.43
N LYS A 61 32.02 5.99 -4.30
CA LYS A 61 32.38 6.51 -2.97
C LYS A 61 32.67 8.01 -2.98
N ILE A 62 31.91 8.76 -3.78
CA ILE A 62 32.04 10.22 -3.87
C ILE A 62 31.56 10.79 -2.54
N LYS A 63 32.37 11.66 -1.93
CA LYS A 63 31.98 12.38 -0.71
C LYS A 63 30.85 13.35 -1.07
N VAL A 64 29.68 13.10 -0.50
CA VAL A 64 28.52 13.98 -0.59
C VAL A 64 28.29 14.67 0.76
N PHE A 65 27.52 15.75 0.76
CA PHE A 65 27.06 16.40 1.99
C PHE A 65 26.27 15.41 2.88
N GLU A 66 26.20 15.64 4.19
CA GLU A 66 25.55 14.71 5.14
C GLU A 66 24.12 14.33 4.73
N ILE A 67 23.33 15.31 4.28
CA ILE A 67 21.98 15.10 3.76
C ILE A 67 22.00 14.20 2.52
N GLY A 68 22.95 14.44 1.60
CA GLY A 68 23.12 13.61 0.40
C GLY A 68 23.52 12.18 0.73
N GLN A 69 24.25 11.95 1.82
CA GLN A 69 24.67 10.63 2.25
C GLN A 69 23.48 9.76 2.66
N ILE A 70 22.43 10.36 3.23
CA ILE A 70 21.17 9.67 3.57
C ILE A 70 20.51 9.13 2.29
N PHE A 71 20.39 9.96 1.26
CA PHE A 71 19.84 9.55 -0.04
C PHE A 71 20.70 8.49 -0.74
N VAL A 72 22.02 8.64 -0.70
CA VAL A 72 22.96 7.65 -1.27
C VAL A 72 22.85 6.29 -0.55
N ASN A 73 22.67 6.29 0.77
CA ASN A 73 22.46 5.07 1.53
C ASN A 73 21.10 4.43 1.21
N GLY A 74 20.08 5.25 0.95
CA GLY A 74 18.72 4.85 0.56
C GLY A 74 18.50 4.61 -0.94
N ALA A 75 19.54 4.63 -1.78
CA ALA A 75 19.40 4.55 -3.23
C ALA A 75 18.57 3.34 -3.71
N GLU A 76 18.73 2.18 -3.06
CA GLU A 76 17.96 0.97 -3.38
C GLU A 76 16.45 1.14 -3.10
N LEU A 77 16.08 1.92 -2.07
CA LEU A 77 14.67 2.24 -1.79
C LEU A 77 14.10 3.14 -2.85
N VAL A 78 14.82 4.20 -3.24
CA VAL A 78 14.38 5.15 -4.27
C VAL A 78 14.08 4.41 -5.57
N ILE A 79 14.90 3.42 -5.93
CA ILE A 79 14.66 2.55 -7.09
C ILE A 79 13.40 1.71 -6.90
N MET A 80 13.20 1.08 -5.73
CA MET A 80 11.98 0.30 -5.47
C MET A 80 10.71 1.16 -5.58
N LEU A 81 10.77 2.39 -5.08
CA LEU A 81 9.67 3.36 -5.18
C LEU A 81 9.42 3.78 -6.63
N GLY A 82 10.49 4.05 -7.39
CA GLY A 82 10.38 4.36 -8.82
C GLY A 82 9.78 3.22 -9.64
N ILE A 83 10.18 1.97 -9.37
CA ILE A 83 9.56 0.79 -10.02
C ILE A 83 8.06 0.72 -9.70
N GLY A 84 7.68 0.89 -8.43
CA GLY A 84 6.27 0.90 -8.01
C GLY A 84 5.46 1.99 -8.71
N ALA A 85 5.95 3.24 -8.67
CA ALA A 85 5.31 4.37 -9.33
C ALA A 85 5.17 4.18 -10.85
N THR A 86 6.20 3.67 -11.53
CA THR A 86 6.12 3.40 -12.97
C THR A 86 5.11 2.30 -13.29
N ILE A 87 5.05 1.21 -12.52
CA ILE A 87 4.08 0.11 -12.74
C ILE A 87 2.65 0.64 -12.63
N PHE A 88 2.33 1.35 -11.55
CA PHE A 88 0.99 1.91 -11.34
C PHE A 88 0.71 3.10 -12.27
N GLY A 89 1.72 3.86 -12.67
CA GLY A 89 1.62 4.88 -13.70
C GLY A 89 1.20 4.30 -15.04
N PHE A 90 1.68 3.11 -15.41
CA PHE A 90 1.12 2.40 -16.56
C PHE A 90 -0.33 2.03 -16.31
N VAL A 91 -0.67 1.40 -15.18
CA VAL A 91 -2.07 1.03 -14.87
C VAL A 91 -3.03 2.21 -15.01
N PHE A 92 -2.64 3.38 -14.48
CA PHE A 92 -3.40 4.63 -14.54
C PHE A 92 -3.35 5.32 -15.90
N GLY A 93 -2.26 5.15 -16.62
CA GLY A 93 -2.01 5.78 -17.90
C GLY A 93 -1.81 7.28 -17.79
N ASP A 94 -1.15 7.76 -16.73
CA ASP A 94 -0.82 9.16 -16.54
C ASP A 94 0.70 9.38 -16.73
N PHE A 95 1.05 10.41 -17.51
CA PHE A 95 2.43 10.87 -17.72
C PHE A 95 2.55 12.37 -17.42
N PHE A 96 3.06 12.73 -16.25
CA PHE A 96 3.07 14.10 -15.71
C PHE A 96 1.68 14.77 -15.74
N GLY A 97 0.62 13.98 -15.55
CA GLY A 97 -0.77 14.43 -15.67
C GLY A 97 -1.27 14.66 -17.10
N PHE A 98 -0.53 14.23 -18.13
CA PHE A 98 -0.96 14.20 -19.52
C PHE A 98 -1.13 12.76 -20.01
N ASP A 99 -1.85 12.61 -21.13
CA ASP A 99 -1.93 11.34 -21.83
C ASP A 99 -0.52 10.86 -22.23
N PRO A 100 -0.20 9.57 -22.04
CA PRO A 100 1.11 9.05 -22.30
C PRO A 100 1.40 9.17 -23.80
N PRO A 101 2.61 9.61 -24.18
CA PRO A 101 2.99 9.80 -25.58
C PRO A 101 3.28 8.48 -26.31
N ILE A 102 2.51 7.42 -26.01
CA ILE A 102 2.68 6.07 -26.52
C ILE A 102 1.51 5.77 -27.47
N PRO A 103 1.75 5.68 -28.79
CA PRO A 103 0.70 5.41 -29.78
C PRO A 103 0.02 4.06 -29.50
N GLY A 104 -1.31 4.06 -29.35
CA GLY A 104 -2.11 2.84 -29.14
C GLY A 104 -2.13 2.33 -27.69
N TYR A 105 -1.56 3.08 -26.74
CA TYR A 105 -1.70 2.76 -25.33
C TYR A 105 -3.08 3.15 -24.81
N HIS A 106 -3.78 2.18 -24.21
CA HIS A 106 -5.01 2.44 -23.46
C HIS A 106 -4.77 2.11 -22.00
N ALA A 107 -5.04 3.08 -21.12
CA ALA A 107 -4.99 2.88 -19.68
C ALA A 107 -5.93 1.73 -19.28
N ILE A 108 -5.47 0.86 -18.37
CA ILE A 108 -6.31 -0.21 -17.83
C ILE A 108 -7.39 0.38 -16.93
N PHE A 109 -7.01 1.38 -16.13
CA PHE A 109 -7.92 2.06 -15.21
C PHE A 109 -7.39 3.46 -14.90
N SER A 110 -8.01 4.53 -15.41
CA SER A 110 -7.64 5.90 -15.03
C SER A 110 -8.58 6.41 -13.93
N PRO A 111 -8.08 6.72 -12.72
CA PRO A 111 -8.89 7.29 -11.64
C PRO A 111 -9.47 8.68 -11.98
N THR A 112 -8.81 9.42 -12.86
CA THR A 112 -9.11 10.81 -13.25
C THR A 112 -9.90 10.91 -14.56
N ALA A 113 -10.08 9.79 -15.29
CA ALA A 113 -10.87 9.77 -16.52
C ALA A 113 -12.30 10.25 -16.29
N GLY A 114 -12.64 11.38 -16.93
CA GLY A 114 -13.93 12.03 -16.83
C GLY A 114 -14.13 12.90 -15.59
N ALA A 115 -13.16 12.98 -14.68
CA ALA A 115 -13.28 13.78 -13.46
C ALA A 115 -13.21 15.30 -13.73
N PHE A 116 -12.46 15.71 -14.77
CA PHE A 116 -12.26 17.11 -15.16
C PHE A 116 -13.07 17.52 -16.40
N ASP A 117 -13.99 16.67 -16.86
CA ASP A 117 -14.88 16.99 -17.97
C ASP A 117 -15.96 17.99 -17.56
N LYS A 118 -16.55 18.69 -18.54
CA LYS A 118 -17.64 19.67 -18.32
C LYS A 118 -18.84 19.07 -17.56
N ILE A 119 -19.02 17.76 -17.64
CA ILE A 119 -19.92 16.97 -16.79
C ILE A 119 -19.03 15.98 -16.04
N PRO A 120 -18.67 16.23 -14.78
CA PRO A 120 -17.73 15.39 -14.06
C PRO A 120 -18.35 14.01 -13.82
N ASN A 121 -17.70 12.97 -14.35
CA ASN A 121 -18.01 11.58 -14.03
C ASN A 121 -17.14 11.14 -12.85
N THR A 122 -17.73 11.08 -11.66
CA THR A 122 -17.04 10.69 -10.42
C THR A 122 -17.04 9.19 -10.15
N THR A 123 -17.59 8.38 -11.05
CA THR A 123 -17.72 6.92 -10.86
C THR A 123 -16.35 6.24 -10.71
N ASN A 124 -15.39 6.57 -11.59
CA ASN A 124 -14.04 6.00 -11.53
C ASN A 124 -13.29 6.41 -10.26
N LEU A 125 -13.47 7.65 -9.82
CA LEU A 125 -12.90 8.14 -8.58
C LEU A 125 -13.46 7.40 -7.36
N ILE A 126 -14.78 7.23 -7.29
CA ILE A 126 -15.44 6.49 -6.20
C ILE A 126 -14.99 5.02 -6.17
N LEU A 127 -14.92 4.37 -7.34
CA LEU A 127 -14.43 3.00 -7.47
C LEU A 127 -12.98 2.87 -7.01
N TYR A 128 -12.12 3.85 -7.33
CA TYR A 128 -10.74 3.88 -6.86
C TYR A 128 -10.67 4.02 -5.33
N MET A 129 -11.47 4.92 -4.74
CA MET A 129 -11.52 5.10 -3.29
C MET A 129 -11.99 3.83 -2.57
N GLU A 130 -12.99 3.13 -3.12
CA GLU A 130 -13.45 1.85 -2.60
C GLU A 130 -12.34 0.78 -2.65
N PHE A 131 -11.64 0.69 -3.78
CA PHE A 131 -10.51 -0.23 -3.93
C PHE A 131 -9.39 0.04 -2.91
N VAL A 132 -8.97 1.31 -2.76
CA VAL A 132 -7.91 1.70 -1.80
C VAL A 132 -8.35 1.45 -0.36
N LEU A 133 -9.63 1.66 -0.04
CA LEU A 133 -10.18 1.35 1.28
C LEU A 133 -10.08 -0.15 1.58
N PHE A 134 -10.51 -1.01 0.65
CA PHE A 134 -10.40 -2.47 0.81
C PHE A 134 -8.95 -2.92 0.91
N PHE A 135 -8.06 -2.35 0.09
CA PHE A 135 -6.63 -2.62 0.15
C PHE A 135 -6.05 -2.24 1.53
N GLY A 136 -6.41 -1.07 2.06
CA GLY A 136 -5.98 -0.61 3.38
C GLY A 136 -6.45 -1.52 4.51
N VAL A 137 -7.71 -1.98 4.45
CA VAL A 137 -8.27 -2.98 5.37
C VAL A 137 -7.50 -4.29 5.29
N ALA A 138 -7.22 -4.80 4.08
CA ALA A 138 -6.46 -6.03 3.88
C ALA A 138 -5.02 -5.90 4.43
N HIS A 139 -4.36 -4.76 4.20
CA HIS A 139 -3.03 -4.48 4.71
C HIS A 139 -3.03 -4.43 6.25
N TYR A 140 -4.02 -3.77 6.86
CA TYR A 140 -4.17 -3.74 8.32
C TYR A 140 -4.38 -5.13 8.92
N LEU A 141 -5.27 -5.95 8.34
CA LEU A 141 -5.51 -7.32 8.78
C LEU A 141 -4.26 -8.20 8.65
N SER A 142 -3.45 -8.00 7.62
CA SER A 142 -2.18 -8.74 7.47
C SER A 142 -1.18 -8.42 8.59
N GLY A 143 -1.13 -7.17 9.07
CA GLY A 143 -0.33 -6.77 10.23
C GLY A 143 -0.79 -7.46 11.53
N LEU A 144 -2.11 -7.49 11.78
CA LEU A 144 -2.68 -8.25 12.89
C LEU A 144 -2.42 -9.76 12.75
N GLY A 145 -2.42 -10.30 11.53
CA GLY A 145 -2.08 -11.68 11.23
C GLY A 145 -0.65 -12.03 11.63
N ILE A 146 0.33 -11.17 11.30
CA ILE A 146 1.72 -11.33 11.74
C ILE A 146 1.83 -11.28 13.27
N SER A 147 1.09 -10.39 13.92
CA SER A 147 1.03 -10.30 15.38
C SER A 147 0.46 -11.58 16.02
N ALA A 148 -0.63 -12.11 15.47
CA ALA A 148 -1.22 -13.38 15.90
C ALA A 148 -0.23 -14.54 15.73
N TYR A 149 0.41 -14.61 14.57
CA TYR A 149 1.41 -15.64 14.26
C TYR A 149 2.58 -15.61 15.25
N ASN A 150 3.12 -14.42 15.56
CA ASN A 150 4.21 -14.27 16.53
C ASN A 150 3.81 -14.80 17.92
N LYS A 151 2.62 -14.45 18.42
CA LYS A 151 2.16 -14.90 19.74
C LYS A 151 1.86 -16.39 19.82
N ILE A 152 1.31 -16.97 18.75
CA ILE A 152 1.07 -18.42 18.64
C ILE A 152 2.40 -19.17 18.66
N ARG A 153 3.40 -18.66 17.92
CA ARG A 153 4.76 -19.24 17.87
C ARG A 153 5.47 -19.19 19.22
N ASN A 154 5.22 -18.16 20.02
CA ASN A 154 5.78 -18.02 21.37
C ASN A 154 5.03 -18.85 22.43
N HIS A 155 4.08 -19.71 22.03
CA HIS A 155 3.22 -20.51 22.92
C HIS A 155 2.34 -19.68 23.88
N GLU A 156 2.12 -18.41 23.59
CA GLU A 156 1.30 -17.50 24.39
C GLU A 156 -0.16 -17.48 23.90
N TYR A 157 -0.81 -18.64 23.86
CA TYR A 157 -2.14 -18.81 23.26
C TYR A 157 -3.22 -17.89 23.86
N ARG A 158 -3.16 -17.63 25.18
CA ARG A 158 -4.10 -16.71 25.86
C ARG A 158 -3.95 -15.28 25.33
N HIS A 159 -2.72 -14.81 25.16
CA HIS A 159 -2.42 -13.47 24.65
C HIS A 159 -2.63 -13.34 23.14
N ALA A 160 -2.56 -14.46 22.39
CA ALA A 160 -2.92 -14.53 20.99
C ALA A 160 -4.44 -14.44 20.79
N PHE A 161 -5.21 -15.21 21.57
CA PHE A 161 -6.67 -15.25 21.48
C PHE A 161 -7.29 -13.92 21.89
N LEU A 162 -6.99 -13.44 23.10
CA LEU A 162 -7.56 -12.18 23.64
C LEU A 162 -7.03 -10.91 22.98
N GLY A 163 -5.91 -11.01 22.26
CA GLY A 163 -5.31 -9.90 21.57
C GLY A 163 -5.66 -9.93 20.07
N PRO A 164 -4.70 -10.27 19.21
CA PRO A 164 -4.83 -10.05 17.76
C PRO A 164 -5.98 -10.84 17.13
N ILE A 165 -6.32 -12.04 17.61
CA ILE A 165 -7.41 -12.84 17.03
C ILE A 165 -8.78 -12.21 17.33
N SER A 166 -9.01 -11.75 18.56
CA SER A 166 -10.23 -11.01 18.91
C SER A 166 -10.38 -9.73 18.08
N TRP A 167 -9.28 -8.98 17.87
CA TRP A 167 -9.30 -7.80 17.02
C TRP A 167 -9.63 -8.13 15.56
N ILE A 168 -9.02 -9.17 14.99
CA ILE A 168 -9.34 -9.62 13.62
C ILE A 168 -10.82 -9.94 13.50
N TRP A 169 -11.36 -10.74 14.44
CA TRP A 169 -12.77 -11.09 14.44
C TRP A 169 -13.68 -9.86 14.54
N PHE A 170 -13.38 -8.95 15.46
CA PHE A 170 -14.16 -7.73 15.67
C PHE A 170 -14.16 -6.84 14.42
N TYR A 171 -13.00 -6.60 13.82
CA TYR A 171 -12.90 -5.77 12.62
C TYR A 171 -13.56 -6.43 11.41
N SER A 172 -13.37 -7.73 11.20
CA SER A 172 -14.05 -8.46 10.12
C SER A 172 -15.57 -8.40 10.26
N MET A 173 -16.10 -8.52 11.48
CA MET A 173 -17.54 -8.41 11.71
C MET A 173 -18.06 -6.99 11.48
N PHE A 174 -17.29 -5.97 11.89
CA PHE A 174 -17.63 -4.58 11.63
C PHE A 174 -17.68 -4.28 10.13
N ILE A 175 -16.71 -4.77 9.36
CA ILE A 175 -16.67 -4.62 7.90
C ILE A 175 -17.87 -5.33 7.26
N TYR A 176 -18.18 -6.56 7.69
CA TYR A 176 -19.35 -7.29 7.20
C TYR A 176 -20.66 -6.51 7.45
N ALA A 177 -20.84 -5.98 8.66
CA ALA A 177 -21.99 -5.16 9.00
C ALA A 177 -22.06 -3.89 8.15
N ALA A 178 -20.93 -3.20 7.93
CA ALA A 178 -20.87 -2.01 7.10
C ALA A 178 -21.27 -2.30 5.64
N VAL A 179 -20.74 -3.37 5.04
CA VAL A 179 -21.08 -3.78 3.66
C VAL A 179 -22.55 -4.12 3.53
N LEU A 180 -23.13 -4.81 4.51
CA LEU A 180 -24.54 -5.18 4.52
C LEU A 180 -25.46 -3.95 4.62
N VAL A 181 -25.08 -2.93 5.41
CA VAL A 181 -25.81 -1.66 5.48
C VAL A 181 -25.75 -0.89 4.16
N VAL A 182 -24.58 -0.83 3.52
CA VAL A 182 -24.38 -0.12 2.25
C VAL A 182 -25.18 -0.78 1.12
N THR A 183 -25.10 -2.11 0.99
CA THR A 183 -25.86 -2.87 -0.03
C THR A 183 -27.38 -2.79 0.16
N SER A 184 -27.84 -2.59 1.40
CA SER A 184 -29.25 -2.41 1.74
C SER A 184 -29.75 -0.97 1.57
N GLY A 185 -28.94 -0.06 1.02
CA GLY A 185 -29.29 1.35 0.85
C GLY A 185 -29.40 2.11 2.18
N PHE A 186 -28.46 1.86 3.11
CA PHE A 186 -28.38 2.47 4.44
C PHE A 186 -29.55 2.15 5.40
N LYS A 187 -30.26 1.04 5.16
CA LYS A 187 -31.28 0.54 6.07
C LYS A 187 -30.66 -0.26 7.22
N PHE A 188 -30.56 0.37 8.39
CA PHE A 188 -30.06 -0.30 9.60
C PHE A 188 -30.94 -1.45 10.10
N SER A 189 -32.20 -1.53 9.65
CA SER A 189 -33.11 -2.63 10.01
C SER A 189 -32.62 -4.00 9.55
N VAL A 190 -31.78 -4.06 8.51
CA VAL A 190 -31.24 -5.33 7.99
C VAL A 190 -30.23 -5.94 8.95
N LEU A 191 -29.60 -5.15 9.83
CA LEU A 191 -28.73 -5.68 10.90
C LEU A 191 -29.51 -6.45 11.99
N LEU A 192 -30.80 -6.16 12.13
CA LEU A 192 -31.70 -6.80 13.09
C LEU A 192 -32.59 -7.87 12.43
N ALA A 193 -32.51 -8.00 11.10
CA ALA A 193 -33.24 -9.00 10.33
C ALA A 193 -32.61 -10.38 10.53
N ASN A 194 -33.45 -11.42 10.54
CA ASN A 194 -32.98 -12.79 10.70
C ASN A 194 -32.13 -13.19 9.48
N PRO A 195 -30.85 -13.56 9.65
CA PRO A 195 -29.96 -13.91 8.54
C PRO A 195 -30.39 -15.15 7.75
N LEU A 196 -31.37 -15.92 8.24
CA LEU A 196 -31.92 -17.10 7.57
C LEU A 196 -33.12 -16.81 6.68
N VAL A 197 -33.67 -15.59 6.70
CA VAL A 197 -34.80 -15.20 5.85
C VAL A 197 -34.30 -14.17 4.84
N PRO A 198 -34.23 -14.51 3.54
CA PRO A 198 -33.85 -13.55 2.53
C PRO A 198 -34.91 -12.43 2.46
N VAL A 199 -34.43 -11.18 2.48
CA VAL A 199 -35.22 -9.95 2.26
C VAL A 199 -35.29 -9.66 0.78
#